data_AF-A0A9D0YDZ7-F1
#
_entry.id   AF-A0A9D0YDZ7-F1
#
_cell.length_a   1.000
_cell.length_b   1.000
_cell.length_c   1.000
_cell.angle_alpha   90.00
_cell.angle_beta   90.00
_cell.angle_gamma   90.00
#
_symmetry.space_group_name_H-M   'P 1'
#
loop_
_entity.id
_entity.type
_entity.pdbx_description
1 polymer ?
#
loop_
_entity_poly.entity_id
_entity_poly.type
_entity_poly.pdbx_seq_one_letter_code
_entity_poly.pdbx_strand_id
1 'polypeptide(L)'
;MNIFTLLISATLSLATLNVIADESTPNQRAIFAGGCFWCMEPPFDLLPGVVSTTSGYIGGHQDNPTYKQVSRGKTGHTEAIEIVYDPTKVSYAELLNVFWHNIDPTAKDFQFCDYGSQYRSGIFYLNDKQRMLATQSKEALVEL
;
A
#
# COMPACT_ATOMS: atom_id res chain seq x y z
N MET A 1 4.43 -24.21 79.65
CA MET A 1 4.18 -22.76 79.52
C MET A 1 5.38 -22.16 78.79
N ASN A 2 5.15 -21.28 77.81
CA ASN A 2 6.03 -20.80 76.70
C ASN A 2 5.91 -21.70 75.46
N ILE A 3 5.07 -21.44 74.44
CA ILE A 3 4.80 -20.23 73.64
C ILE A 3 6.07 -19.68 72.98
N PHE A 4 6.37 -20.15 71.77
CA PHE A 4 7.15 -19.40 70.76
C PHE A 4 6.72 -19.81 69.33
N THR A 5 5.74 -19.07 68.84
CA THR A 5 5.66 -18.39 67.53
C THR A 5 6.08 -19.12 66.23
N LEU A 6 5.04 -19.27 65.41
CA LEU A 6 4.95 -19.61 63.98
C LEU A 6 5.79 -18.68 63.07
N LEU A 7 6.50 -19.23 62.07
CA LEU A 7 6.95 -18.50 60.88
C LEU A 7 6.69 -19.36 59.64
N ILE A 8 5.53 -19.14 59.01
CA ILE A 8 5.22 -19.66 57.67
C ILE A 8 5.92 -18.72 56.68
N SER A 9 6.99 -19.18 56.05
CA SER A 9 7.63 -18.50 54.93
C SER A 9 6.71 -18.59 53.71
N ALA A 10 5.85 -17.58 53.52
CA ALA A 10 5.12 -17.40 52.28
C ALA A 10 6.11 -16.94 51.20
N THR A 11 6.56 -17.88 50.37
CA THR A 11 7.33 -17.56 49.15
C THR A 11 6.37 -16.91 48.16
N LEU A 12 6.37 -15.58 48.14
CA LEU A 12 5.70 -14.77 47.13
C LEU A 12 6.41 -15.00 45.80
N SER A 13 5.91 -15.93 45.00
CA SER A 13 6.37 -16.12 43.62
C SER A 13 5.96 -14.87 42.84
N LEU A 14 6.92 -13.99 42.56
CA LEU A 14 6.74 -12.91 41.59
C LEU A 14 6.52 -13.57 40.23
N ALA A 15 5.25 -13.67 39.83
CA ALA A 15 4.92 -13.89 38.43
C ALA A 15 5.56 -12.74 37.64
N THR A 16 6.56 -13.07 36.83
CA THR A 16 7.13 -12.15 35.86
C THR A 16 6.01 -11.74 34.92
N LEU A 17 5.52 -10.50 35.03
CA LEU A 17 4.75 -9.88 33.95
C LEU A 17 5.68 -9.84 32.75
N ASN A 18 5.49 -10.75 31.82
CA ASN A 18 6.01 -10.58 30.47
C ASN A 18 5.27 -9.35 29.91
N VAL A 19 6.00 -8.23 29.86
CA VAL A 19 5.65 -7.07 29.07
C VAL A 19 5.45 -7.59 27.64
N ILE A 20 4.22 -7.51 27.15
CA ILE A 20 3.89 -7.84 25.76
C ILE A 20 4.64 -6.83 24.90
N ALA A 21 5.58 -7.31 24.08
CA ALA A 21 6.22 -6.50 23.05
C ALA A 21 5.14 -5.99 22.10
N ASP A 22 5.23 -4.71 21.74
CA ASP A 22 4.39 -4.08 20.72
C ASP A 22 4.65 -4.78 19.37
N GLU A 23 3.78 -5.71 18.99
CA GLU A 23 3.76 -6.34 17.67
C GLU A 23 3.21 -5.31 16.67
N SER A 24 3.98 -4.25 16.41
CA SER A 24 3.63 -3.27 15.38
C SER A 24 3.63 -3.99 14.03
N THR A 25 2.45 -4.19 13.44
CA THR A 25 2.34 -4.81 12.12
C THR A 25 3.17 -3.98 11.13
N PRO A 26 4.14 -4.56 10.41
CA PRO A 26 4.96 -3.80 9.48
C PRO A 26 4.10 -3.12 8.41
N ASN A 27 4.45 -1.87 8.08
CA ASN A 27 3.84 -1.17 6.96
C ASN A 27 3.98 -1.99 5.67
N GLN A 28 2.95 -1.90 4.84
CA GLN A 28 2.89 -2.57 3.54
C GLN A 28 3.00 -1.55 2.41
N ARG A 29 3.25 -2.06 1.20
CA ARG A 29 3.43 -1.24 -0.01
C ARG A 29 2.41 -1.64 -1.07
N ALA A 30 1.89 -0.67 -1.82
CA ALA A 30 1.07 -0.86 -3.00
C ALA A 30 1.61 0.03 -4.13
N ILE A 31 1.53 -0.43 -5.39
CA ILE A 31 2.01 0.33 -6.54
C ILE A 31 0.92 0.39 -7.60
N PHE A 32 0.52 1.61 -7.95
CA PHE A 32 -0.51 1.88 -8.95
C PHE A 32 -0.04 2.89 -10.00
N ALA A 33 -0.45 2.67 -11.24
CA ALA A 33 -0.35 3.61 -12.35
C ALA A 33 -1.75 3.95 -12.82
N GLY A 34 -2.05 5.24 -12.99
CA GLY A 34 -3.40 5.73 -13.23
C GLY A 34 -3.47 7.08 -13.93
N GLY A 35 -2.46 7.40 -14.75
CA GLY A 35 -2.32 8.72 -15.37
C GLY A 35 -1.19 9.54 -14.77
N CYS A 36 -1.28 10.86 -14.84
CA CYS A 36 -0.32 11.75 -14.19
C CYS A 36 -0.19 11.45 -12.69
N PHE A 37 1.02 11.14 -12.23
CA PHE A 37 1.27 10.79 -10.83
C PHE A 37 0.89 11.90 -9.83
N TRP A 38 0.96 13.18 -10.20
CA TRP A 38 0.59 14.32 -9.35
C TRP A 38 -0.92 14.40 -9.14
N CYS A 39 -1.70 13.84 -10.06
CA CYS A 39 -3.15 13.70 -9.90
C CYS A 39 -3.49 12.48 -9.04
N MET A 40 -2.64 11.45 -9.07
CA MET A 40 -2.86 10.20 -8.35
C MET A 40 -2.40 10.26 -6.89
N GLU A 41 -1.39 11.06 -6.52
CA GLU A 41 -0.92 11.17 -5.12
C GLU A 41 -2.00 11.70 -4.14
N PRO A 42 -2.69 12.83 -4.41
CA PRO A 42 -3.56 13.47 -3.42
C PRO A 42 -4.71 12.59 -2.88
N PRO A 43 -5.41 11.77 -3.69
CA PRO A 43 -6.42 10.84 -3.18
C PRO A 43 -5.90 9.87 -2.12
N PHE A 44 -4.62 9.47 -2.18
CA PHE A 44 -4.03 8.56 -1.20
C PHE A 44 -3.38 9.30 -0.03
N ASP A 45 -2.77 10.47 -0.25
CA ASP A 45 -2.18 11.27 0.84
C ASP A 45 -3.20 11.67 1.92
N LEU A 46 -4.46 11.86 1.51
CA LEU A 46 -5.55 12.22 2.41
C LEU A 46 -6.22 11.01 3.08
N LEU A 47 -5.83 9.78 2.72
CA LEU A 47 -6.47 8.56 3.20
C LEU A 47 -5.90 8.13 4.57
N PRO A 48 -6.71 8.07 5.65
CA PRO A 48 -6.22 7.64 6.94
C PRO A 48 -5.58 6.24 6.89
N GLY A 49 -4.37 6.11 7.41
CA GLY A 49 -3.60 4.87 7.36
C GLY A 49 -2.56 4.82 6.24
N VAL A 50 -2.62 5.71 5.25
CA VAL A 50 -1.50 5.93 4.34
C VAL A 50 -0.41 6.72 5.07
N VAL A 51 0.82 6.24 4.96
CA VAL A 51 2.01 6.79 5.61
C VAL A 51 2.76 7.72 4.66
N SER A 52 2.88 7.32 3.39
CA SER A 52 3.49 8.16 2.34
C SER A 52 3.07 7.69 0.95
N THR A 53 2.99 8.63 0.03
CA THR A 53 3.00 8.37 -1.41
C THR A 53 4.34 8.79 -2.01
N THR A 54 4.77 8.13 -3.09
CA THR A 54 5.99 8.49 -3.81
C THR A 54 5.81 8.28 -5.29
N SER A 55 5.82 9.37 -6.05
CA SER A 55 5.89 9.39 -7.51
C SER A 55 7.13 8.69 -8.06
N GLY A 56 6.94 7.88 -9.11
CA GLY A 56 8.02 7.17 -9.79
C GLY A 56 7.61 6.60 -11.15
N TYR A 57 8.44 5.70 -11.67
CA TYR A 57 8.26 5.07 -12.99
C TYR A 57 8.46 3.56 -12.90
N ILE A 58 7.58 2.79 -13.54
CA ILE A 58 7.65 1.31 -13.53
C ILE A 58 7.11 0.71 -14.84
N GLY A 59 7.42 -0.57 -15.08
CA GLY A 59 6.85 -1.35 -16.17
C GLY A 59 7.47 -1.10 -17.54
N GLY A 60 8.57 -0.35 -17.60
CA GLY A 60 9.40 -0.16 -18.79
C GLY A 60 10.68 -0.97 -18.79
N HIS A 61 11.52 -0.72 -19.79
CA HIS A 61 12.76 -1.46 -20.03
C HIS A 61 14.03 -0.63 -19.81
N GLN A 62 13.91 0.70 -19.67
CA GLN A 62 15.06 1.56 -19.49
C GLN A 62 15.41 1.72 -18.00
N ASP A 63 16.65 1.44 -17.63
CA ASP A 63 17.13 1.64 -16.25
C ASP A 63 17.25 3.13 -15.90
N ASN A 64 16.90 3.48 -14.66
CA ASN A 64 17.03 4.82 -14.07
C ASN A 64 16.57 5.96 -15.00
N PRO A 65 15.33 5.92 -15.52
CA PRO A 65 14.86 6.91 -16.48
C PRO A 65 14.64 8.27 -15.80
N THR A 66 14.93 9.34 -16.53
CA THR A 66 14.56 10.71 -16.13
C THR A 66 13.13 11.03 -16.57
N TYR A 67 12.49 12.01 -15.92
CA TYR A 67 11.17 12.51 -16.33
C TYR A 67 11.11 12.83 -17.83
N LYS A 68 12.11 13.55 -18.37
CA LYS A 68 12.18 13.90 -19.79
C LYS A 68 12.26 12.69 -20.73
N GLN A 69 12.79 11.57 -20.27
CA GLN A 69 12.84 10.34 -21.08
C GLN A 69 11.48 9.64 -21.06
N VAL A 70 10.85 9.55 -19.89
CA VAL A 70 9.52 8.92 -19.73
C VAL A 70 8.43 9.72 -20.44
N SER A 71 8.40 11.04 -20.28
CA SER A 71 7.40 11.91 -20.92
C SER A 71 7.48 11.93 -22.45
N ARG A 72 8.58 11.43 -23.04
CA ARG A 72 8.70 11.20 -24.48
C ARG A 72 8.13 9.85 -24.95
N GLY A 73 7.67 8.99 -24.03
CA GLY A 73 7.04 7.70 -24.31
C GLY A 73 7.98 6.59 -24.79
N LYS A 74 9.31 6.79 -24.76
CA LYS A 74 10.27 5.84 -25.36
C LYS A 74 10.82 4.78 -24.40
N THR A 75 10.61 4.94 -23.10
CA THR A 75 11.21 4.08 -22.07
C THR A 75 10.39 2.82 -21.76
N GLY A 76 9.15 2.78 -22.25
CA GLY A 76 8.13 1.79 -21.87
C GLY A 76 7.57 1.94 -20.45
N HIS A 77 8.16 2.83 -19.63
CA HIS A 77 7.66 3.05 -18.28
C HIS A 77 6.32 3.78 -18.30
N THR A 78 5.54 3.56 -17.25
CA THR A 78 4.39 4.39 -16.88
C THR A 78 4.71 5.20 -15.64
N GLU A 79 4.12 6.38 -15.53
CA GLU A 79 4.02 7.08 -14.26
C GLU A 79 3.21 6.23 -13.29
N ALA A 80 3.73 6.12 -12.07
CA ALA A 80 3.14 5.34 -11.00
C ALA A 80 3.43 5.99 -9.66
N ILE A 81 2.63 5.62 -8.66
CA ILE A 81 2.84 5.97 -7.27
C ILE A 81 3.12 4.70 -6.48
N GLU A 82 4.05 4.78 -5.54
CA GLU A 82 4.18 3.84 -4.45
C GLU A 82 3.47 4.39 -3.22
N ILE A 83 2.63 3.56 -2.60
CA ILE A 83 1.89 3.88 -1.38
C ILE A 83 2.44 2.99 -0.27
N VAL A 84 3.00 3.60 0.78
CA VAL A 84 3.31 2.93 2.03
C VAL A 84 2.13 3.13 2.97
N TYR A 85 1.58 2.06 3.53
CA TYR A 85 0.38 2.12 4.37
C TYR A 85 0.47 1.20 5.59
N ASP A 86 -0.22 1.59 6.65
CA ASP A 86 -0.45 0.81 7.85
C ASP A 86 -1.65 -0.13 7.64
N PRO A 87 -1.42 -1.46 7.49
CA PRO A 87 -2.49 -2.41 7.18
C PRO A 87 -3.49 -2.60 8.33
N THR A 88 -3.24 -2.04 9.52
CA THR A 88 -4.19 -2.04 10.64
C THR A 88 -5.21 -0.91 10.55
N LYS A 89 -4.95 0.09 9.68
CA LYS A 89 -5.81 1.28 9.49
C LYS A 89 -6.48 1.34 8.13
N VAL A 90 -5.79 0.88 7.08
CA VAL A 90 -6.32 0.83 5.72
C VAL A 90 -5.91 -0.45 5.04
N SER A 91 -6.85 -1.10 4.37
CA SER A 91 -6.62 -2.35 3.65
C SER A 91 -6.22 -2.10 2.19
N TYR A 92 -5.55 -3.09 1.59
CA TYR A 92 -5.27 -3.06 0.15
C TYR A 92 -6.55 -2.98 -0.71
N ALA A 93 -7.67 -3.54 -0.23
CA ALA A 93 -8.95 -3.46 -0.94
C ALA A 93 -9.52 -2.03 -0.95
N GLU A 94 -9.35 -1.27 0.14
CA GLU A 94 -9.72 0.15 0.17
C GLU A 94 -8.82 0.97 -0.75
N LEU A 95 -7.51 0.66 -0.81
CA LEU A 95 -6.59 1.29 -1.77
C LEU A 95 -7.00 1.01 -3.23
N LEU A 96 -7.41 -0.22 -3.55
CA LEU A 96 -7.96 -0.57 -4.87
C LEU A 96 -9.25 0.21 -5.16
N ASN A 97 -10.13 0.37 -4.16
CA ASN A 97 -11.34 1.16 -4.32
C ASN A 97 -11.03 2.62 -4.66
N VAL A 98 -10.11 3.26 -3.93
CA VAL A 98 -9.63 4.62 -4.24
C VAL A 98 -9.03 4.66 -5.65
N PHE A 99 -8.20 3.69 -6.02
CA PHE A 99 -7.63 3.61 -7.36
C PHE A 99 -8.70 3.61 -8.46
N TRP A 100 -9.69 2.72 -8.38
CA TRP A 100 -10.75 2.62 -9.39
C TRP A 100 -11.64 3.86 -9.48
N HIS A 101 -11.84 4.60 -8.38
CA HIS A 101 -12.60 5.86 -8.38
C HIS A 101 -11.85 7.02 -9.07
N ASN A 102 -10.53 6.92 -9.22
CA ASN A 102 -9.69 8.00 -9.73
C ASN A 102 -9.14 7.75 -11.14
N ILE A 103 -9.56 6.67 -11.80
CA ILE A 103 -9.13 6.33 -13.16
C ILE A 103 -10.32 5.96 -14.06
N ASP A 104 -10.15 6.08 -15.37
CA ASP A 104 -10.98 5.39 -16.36
C ASP A 104 -10.38 4.00 -16.62
N PRO A 105 -11.01 2.90 -16.16
CA PRO A 105 -10.48 1.54 -16.30
C PRO A 105 -10.56 0.98 -17.73
N THR A 106 -11.26 1.67 -18.63
CA THR A 106 -11.45 1.26 -20.03
C THR A 106 -10.51 2.00 -20.99
N ALA A 107 -9.94 3.11 -20.54
CA ALA A 107 -8.99 3.90 -21.31
C ALA A 107 -7.65 3.18 -21.47
N LYS A 108 -7.17 3.10 -22.72
CA LYS A 108 -5.93 2.44 -23.10
C LYS A 108 -4.88 3.48 -23.48
N ASP A 109 -3.74 3.47 -22.77
CA ASP A 109 -2.60 4.36 -23.04
C ASP A 109 -2.95 5.86 -22.96
N PHE A 110 -3.95 6.20 -22.15
CA PHE A 110 -4.27 7.56 -21.73
C PHE A 110 -5.08 7.53 -20.43
N GLN A 111 -5.14 8.67 -19.74
CA GLN A 111 -6.09 8.95 -18.66
C GLN A 111 -6.54 10.41 -18.75
N PHE A 112 -7.84 10.63 -18.87
CA PHE A 112 -8.42 11.98 -18.99
C PHE A 112 -7.72 12.82 -20.07
N CYS A 113 -6.96 13.86 -19.66
CA CYS A 113 -6.23 14.76 -20.54
C CYS A 113 -4.78 14.32 -20.84
N ASP A 114 -4.29 13.25 -20.20
CA ASP A 114 -2.91 12.77 -20.30
C ASP A 114 -2.82 11.62 -21.32
N TYR A 115 -2.13 11.86 -22.44
CA TYR A 115 -2.04 10.92 -23.55
C TYR A 115 -0.64 10.30 -23.71
N GLY A 116 -0.60 8.99 -23.90
CA GLY A 116 0.61 8.22 -24.13
C GLY A 116 0.70 7.01 -23.22
N SER A 117 1.47 6.00 -23.65
CA SER A 117 1.63 4.75 -22.90
C SER A 117 2.24 4.96 -21.51
N GLN A 118 2.90 6.09 -21.27
CA GLN A 118 3.39 6.49 -19.96
C GLN A 118 2.29 6.88 -18.95
N TYR A 119 1.04 6.98 -19.39
CA TYR A 119 -0.13 7.28 -18.55
C TYR A 119 -1.13 6.12 -18.49
N ARG A 120 -0.74 4.93 -18.94
CA ARG A 120 -1.61 3.75 -18.92
C ARG A 120 -1.93 3.34 -17.48
N SER A 121 -3.13 2.80 -17.28
CA SER A 121 -3.49 2.23 -15.99
C SER A 121 -2.75 0.91 -15.73
N GLY A 122 -2.43 0.63 -14.47
CA GLY A 122 -1.73 -0.59 -14.08
C GLY A 122 -1.70 -0.80 -12.57
N ILE A 123 -1.87 -2.05 -12.14
CA ILE A 123 -1.72 -2.48 -10.75
C ILE A 123 -0.51 -3.42 -10.67
N PHE A 124 0.53 -3.00 -9.96
CA PHE A 124 1.79 -3.74 -9.84
C PHE A 124 1.84 -4.42 -8.48
N TYR A 125 1.24 -5.60 -8.39
CA TYR A 125 1.16 -6.38 -7.15
C TYR A 125 2.52 -6.87 -6.68
N LEU A 126 2.75 -6.84 -5.36
CA LEU A 126 4.00 -7.24 -4.72
C LEU A 126 3.98 -8.68 -4.17
N ASN A 127 2.80 -9.31 -4.14
CA ASN A 127 2.62 -10.67 -3.65
C ASN A 127 1.29 -11.27 -4.17
N ASP A 128 1.10 -12.57 -3.93
CA ASP A 128 -0.07 -13.32 -4.39
C ASP A 128 -1.39 -12.79 -3.81
N LYS A 129 -1.38 -12.30 -2.57
CA LYS A 129 -2.58 -11.73 -1.94
C LYS A 129 -3.03 -10.46 -2.69
N GLN A 130 -2.09 -9.58 -3.03
CA GLN A 130 -2.38 -8.39 -3.83
C GLN A 130 -2.83 -8.75 -5.24
N ARG A 131 -2.21 -9.76 -5.88
CA ARG A 131 -2.62 -10.25 -7.20
C ARG A 131 -4.07 -10.73 -7.19
N MET A 132 -4.43 -11.56 -6.21
CA MET A 132 -5.78 -12.09 -6.03
C MET A 132 -6.79 -10.96 -5.82
N LEU A 133 -6.54 -10.05 -4.87
CA LEU A 133 -7.46 -8.94 -4.57
C LEU A 133 -7.60 -7.97 -5.75
N ALA A 134 -6.50 -7.64 -6.45
CA ALA A 134 -6.55 -6.79 -7.63
C ALA A 134 -7.39 -7.42 -8.74
N THR A 135 -7.23 -8.73 -8.98
CA THR A 135 -7.99 -9.46 -10.00
C THR A 135 -9.48 -9.49 -9.65
N GLN A 136 -9.83 -9.83 -8.40
CA GLN A 136 -11.22 -9.81 -7.93
C GLN A 136 -11.83 -8.40 -8.04
N SER A 137 -11.10 -7.36 -7.63
CA SER A 137 -11.60 -5.99 -7.71
C SER A 137 -11.85 -5.53 -9.16
N LYS A 138 -11.02 -6.00 -10.10
CA LYS A 138 -11.19 -5.73 -11.53
C LYS A 138 -12.42 -6.44 -12.09
N GLU A 139 -12.60 -7.72 -11.74
CA GLU A 139 -13.75 -8.52 -12.17
C GLU A 139 -15.06 -7.91 -11.67
N ALA A 140 -15.09 -7.41 -10.43
CA ALA A 140 -16.24 -6.75 -9.84
C ALA A 140 -16.69 -5.47 -10.59
N LEU A 141 -15.82 -4.81 -11.36
CA LEU A 141 -16.21 -3.65 -12.18
C LEU A 141 -17.15 -4.01 -13.34
N VAL A 142 -17.14 -5.28 -13.78
CA VAL A 142 -17.95 -5.78 -14.90
C VAL A 142 -19.34 -6.21 -14.44
N GLU A 143 -19.53 -6.41 -13.13
CA GLU A 143 -20.81 -6.85 -12.54
C GLU A 143 -21.74 -5.68 -12.14
N LEU A 144 -21.32 -4.43 -12.39
CA LEU A 144 -22.10 -3.21 -12.15
C LEU A 144 -22.83 -2.73 -13.41
#